data_AF-A0A1T4UZ95-F1
#
_entry.id   AF-A0A1T4UZ95-F1
#
_cell.length_a   1.000
_cell.length_b   1.000
_cell.length_c   1.000
_cell.angle_alpha   90.00
_cell.angle_beta   90.00
_cell.angle_gamma   90.00
#
_symmetry.space_group_name_H-M   'P 1'
#
loop_
_entity.id
_entity.type
_entity.pdbx_description
1 polymer ?
#
loop_
_entity_poly.entity_id
_entity_poly.type
_entity_poly.pdbx_seq_one_letter_code
_entity_poly.pdbx_strand_id
1 'polypeptide(L)'
;MDFIRYVNSKDIRHYLYDIDYKLSPDQKIFIVLACSFIGVDEKVKALESYLQSSDDLPLTSITDEINYSELVGITSHEFIRRYISDVKAMTAFMKDYSQGYFYQAKIEYESNSDSDLLGYFKSFQSCFDAVQKYSKENQMGDNERFRIEKILFDDAYYCGDNYLSGSSYCFYSNNLQLMDIYVYDNNCKTYGVGIDGMYIGIPMPFKRGDIVTLGRNHSSVYLGYHPEKPEDYKQGRSFGDILYYGIYPFATGFRSGWGIPFSYELEYANLSLLHGNELKLIPLSKYLKGEIEVDEFYKTVRYQEIKTEEALEKEYLSTFFDSLEKVGINL
;
A
#
# COMPACT_ATOMS: atom_id res chain seq x y z
N MET A 1 -0.07 19.64 -16.94
CA MET A 1 -0.80 18.39 -16.66
C MET A 1 -1.10 18.34 -15.18
N ASP A 2 -2.29 17.87 -14.81
CA ASP A 2 -2.67 17.73 -13.42
C ASP A 2 -2.13 16.40 -12.86
N PHE A 3 -1.11 16.50 -12.00
CA PHE A 3 -0.51 15.34 -11.32
C PHE A 3 -1.10 15.10 -9.94
N ILE A 4 -1.78 16.07 -9.33
CA ILE A 4 -2.40 15.91 -8.01
C ILE A 4 -3.43 14.78 -8.07
N ARG A 5 -4.10 14.59 -9.21
CA ARG A 5 -5.02 13.48 -9.46
C ARG A 5 -4.48 12.08 -9.14
N TYR A 6 -3.16 11.89 -9.08
CA TYR A 6 -2.51 10.61 -8.80
C TYR A 6 -2.21 10.36 -7.30
N VAL A 7 -2.45 11.33 -6.43
CA VAL A 7 -2.38 11.08 -4.97
C VAL A 7 -3.47 10.10 -4.59
N ASN A 8 -3.16 9.08 -3.79
CA ASN A 8 -4.10 8.01 -3.41
C ASN A 8 -5.33 8.54 -2.65
N SER A 9 -5.11 9.37 -1.64
CA SER A 9 -6.17 9.96 -0.81
C SER A 9 -6.99 11.04 -1.52
N LYS A 10 -8.32 10.95 -1.46
CA LYS A 10 -9.21 12.02 -1.95
C LYS A 10 -9.10 13.31 -1.13
N ASP A 11 -8.89 13.20 0.18
CA ASP A 11 -8.84 14.35 1.08
C ASP A 11 -7.55 15.14 0.88
N ILE A 12 -6.42 14.43 0.68
CA ILE A 12 -5.15 15.08 0.32
C ILE A 12 -5.28 15.74 -1.05
N ARG A 13 -5.90 15.10 -2.05
CA ARG A 13 -6.13 15.73 -3.37
C ARG A 13 -6.89 17.05 -3.25
N HIS A 14 -8.05 17.04 -2.58
CA HIS A 14 -8.85 18.25 -2.38
C HIS A 14 -8.05 19.34 -1.69
N TYR A 15 -7.33 19.01 -0.61
CA TYR A 15 -6.50 19.96 0.10
C TYR A 15 -5.41 20.58 -0.77
N LEU A 16 -4.71 19.77 -1.58
CA LEU A 16 -3.67 20.26 -2.48
C LEU A 16 -4.24 21.20 -3.56
N TYR A 17 -5.46 20.94 -4.06
CA TYR A 17 -6.14 21.88 -4.95
C TYR A 17 -6.55 23.17 -4.23
N ASP A 18 -7.09 23.07 -3.01
CA ASP A 18 -7.55 24.22 -2.22
C ASP A 18 -6.43 25.23 -1.93
N ILE A 19 -5.21 24.73 -1.71
CA ILE A 19 -4.03 25.59 -1.47
C ILE A 19 -3.25 25.94 -2.75
N ASP A 20 -3.78 25.59 -3.94
CA ASP A 20 -3.11 25.71 -5.25
C ASP A 20 -1.67 25.15 -5.26
N TYR A 21 -1.48 23.99 -4.62
CA TYR A 21 -0.15 23.43 -4.40
C TYR A 21 0.55 23.08 -5.71
N LYS A 22 1.84 23.43 -5.82
CA LYS A 22 2.68 23.09 -6.98
C LYS A 22 3.64 21.97 -6.63
N LEU A 23 3.38 20.79 -7.18
CA LEU A 23 4.24 19.62 -6.99
C LEU A 23 5.62 19.84 -7.62
N SER A 24 6.67 19.48 -6.88
CA SER A 24 8.04 19.39 -7.39
C SER A 24 8.20 18.23 -8.38
N PRO A 25 9.32 18.16 -9.13
CA PRO A 25 9.67 16.99 -9.96
C PRO A 25 9.62 15.68 -9.19
N ASP A 26 10.27 15.62 -8.01
CA ASP A 26 10.30 14.45 -7.13
C ASP A 26 8.89 14.01 -6.75
N GLN A 27 8.06 14.96 -6.31
CA GLN A 27 6.69 14.68 -5.88
C GLN A 27 5.82 14.15 -7.03
N LYS A 28 5.94 14.71 -8.24
CA LYS A 28 5.18 14.25 -9.41
C LYS A 28 5.53 12.81 -9.80
N ILE A 29 6.82 12.49 -9.84
CA ILE A 29 7.28 11.13 -10.17
C ILE A 29 6.81 10.15 -9.09
N PHE A 30 7.03 10.49 -7.82
CA PHE A 30 6.66 9.64 -6.71
C PHE A 30 5.18 9.30 -6.71
N ILE A 31 4.28 10.30 -6.78
CA ILE A 31 2.83 10.04 -6.67
C ILE A 31 2.30 9.26 -7.88
N VAL A 32 2.87 9.42 -9.07
CA VAL A 32 2.49 8.60 -10.23
C VAL A 32 2.86 7.15 -9.99
N LEU A 33 4.08 6.88 -9.51
CA LEU A 33 4.57 5.53 -9.30
C LEU A 33 3.92 4.85 -8.09
N ALA A 34 3.66 5.60 -7.03
CA ALA A 34 3.00 5.15 -5.79
C ALA A 34 1.47 5.05 -5.89
N CYS A 35 0.88 5.52 -6.99
CA CYS A 35 -0.57 5.48 -7.21
C CYS A 35 -1.04 4.01 -7.37
N SER A 36 -1.87 3.55 -6.44
CA SER A 36 -2.31 2.14 -6.37
C SER A 36 -3.48 1.82 -7.29
N PHE A 37 -4.22 2.84 -7.76
CA PHE A 37 -5.44 2.65 -8.55
C PHE A 37 -5.25 2.83 -10.07
N ILE A 38 -4.01 3.04 -10.56
CA ILE A 38 -3.70 3.10 -11.99
C ILE A 38 -2.75 1.99 -12.41
N GLY A 39 -2.93 1.48 -13.62
CA GLY A 39 -2.03 0.49 -14.21
C GLY A 39 -0.72 1.09 -14.72
N VAL A 40 0.27 0.23 -14.93
CA VAL A 40 1.60 0.54 -15.47
C VAL A 40 1.54 1.36 -16.76
N ASP A 41 0.62 1.06 -17.67
CA ASP A 41 0.48 1.80 -18.93
C ASP A 41 0.13 3.28 -18.70
N GLU A 42 -0.76 3.57 -17.74
CA GLU A 42 -1.11 4.95 -17.39
C GLU A 42 0.02 5.63 -16.61
N LYS A 43 0.75 4.89 -15.75
CA LYS A 43 1.99 5.39 -15.10
C LYS A 43 3.00 5.82 -16.16
N VAL A 44 3.30 4.96 -17.14
CA VAL A 44 4.22 5.26 -18.25
C VAL A 44 3.75 6.48 -19.05
N LYS A 45 2.48 6.52 -19.44
CA LYS A 45 1.91 7.64 -20.21
C LYS A 45 1.98 8.97 -19.46
N ALA A 46 1.74 8.97 -18.15
CA ALA A 46 1.87 10.16 -17.31
C ALA A 46 3.31 10.67 -17.27
N LEU A 47 4.28 9.76 -17.12
CA LEU A 47 5.70 10.10 -17.11
C LEU A 47 6.22 10.53 -18.49
N GLU A 48 5.76 9.93 -19.59
CA GLU A 48 6.06 10.39 -20.95
C GLU A 48 5.52 11.80 -21.20
N SER A 49 4.32 12.09 -20.68
CA SER A 49 3.75 13.45 -20.74
C SER A 49 4.57 14.44 -19.91
N TYR A 50 5.13 14.03 -18.77
CA TYR A 50 6.07 14.84 -17.99
C TYR A 50 7.32 15.17 -18.83
N LEU A 51 7.97 14.15 -19.43
CA LEU A 51 9.17 14.32 -20.26
C LEU A 51 9.01 15.34 -21.39
N GLN A 52 7.80 15.46 -21.94
CA GLN A 52 7.49 16.36 -23.05
C GLN A 52 7.18 17.79 -22.61
N SER A 53 6.80 18.00 -21.34
CA SER A 53 6.20 19.25 -20.88
C SER A 53 6.95 19.93 -19.73
N SER A 54 8.01 19.32 -19.22
CA SER A 54 8.77 19.82 -18.07
C SER A 54 10.27 19.88 -18.37
N ASP A 55 10.98 20.71 -17.60
CA ASP A 55 12.44 20.79 -17.66
C ASP A 55 13.09 19.59 -16.97
N ASP A 56 14.30 19.26 -17.42
CA ASP A 56 15.10 18.22 -16.79
C ASP A 56 15.79 18.74 -15.53
N LEU A 57 15.22 18.45 -14.36
CA LEU A 57 15.71 18.93 -13.07
C LEU A 57 16.31 17.79 -12.24
N PRO A 58 17.37 18.04 -11.44
CA PRO A 58 17.91 17.04 -10.53
C PRO A 58 16.87 16.65 -9.47
N LEU A 59 16.79 15.35 -9.17
CA LEU A 59 16.00 14.83 -8.05
C LEU A 59 16.79 15.03 -6.76
N THR A 60 16.10 15.53 -5.74
CA THR A 60 16.67 15.92 -4.44
C THR A 60 16.17 15.05 -3.30
N SER A 61 15.10 14.27 -3.52
CA SER A 61 14.54 13.37 -2.51
C SER A 61 15.33 12.08 -2.33
N ILE A 62 16.27 11.76 -3.24
CA ILE A 62 17.10 10.56 -3.13
C ILE A 62 18.33 10.92 -2.28
N THR A 63 18.27 10.56 -0.99
CA THR A 63 19.25 11.02 0.01
C THR A 63 20.12 9.91 0.59
N ASP A 64 19.81 8.64 0.27
CA ASP A 64 20.55 7.48 0.74
C ASP A 64 21.66 7.12 -0.27
N GLU A 65 22.83 7.71 -0.02
CA GLU A 65 24.07 7.48 -0.77
C GLU A 65 24.65 6.07 -0.58
N ILE A 66 24.17 5.28 0.38
CA ILE A 66 24.69 3.92 0.60
C ILE A 66 23.96 2.95 -0.32
N ASN A 67 22.63 2.93 -0.26
CA ASN A 67 21.83 1.95 -0.99
C ASN A 67 21.43 2.43 -2.40
N TYR A 68 21.41 3.74 -2.66
CA TYR A 68 20.97 4.32 -3.93
C TYR A 68 22.00 5.29 -4.55
N SER A 69 23.29 5.06 -4.29
CA SER A 69 24.40 5.92 -4.76
C SER A 69 24.32 6.28 -6.24
N GLU A 70 23.97 5.33 -7.11
CA GLU A 70 23.87 5.54 -8.56
C GLU A 70 22.70 6.43 -9.00
N LEU A 71 21.75 6.68 -8.09
CA LEU A 71 20.57 7.50 -8.33
C LEU A 71 20.68 8.88 -7.66
N VAL A 72 21.67 9.11 -6.80
CA VAL A 72 21.87 10.41 -6.16
C VAL A 72 22.22 11.46 -7.22
N GLY A 73 21.43 12.54 -7.27
CA GLY A 73 21.60 13.60 -8.26
C GLY A 73 21.15 13.24 -9.68
N ILE A 74 20.48 12.09 -9.88
CA ILE A 74 19.87 11.75 -11.16
C ILE A 74 18.86 12.83 -11.55
N THR A 75 18.76 13.12 -12.84
CA THR A 75 17.78 14.07 -13.34
C THR A 75 16.43 13.41 -13.54
N SER A 76 15.35 14.19 -13.45
CA SER A 76 13.97 13.72 -13.59
C SER A 76 13.74 12.99 -14.92
N HIS A 77 14.34 13.46 -16.02
CA HIS A 77 14.19 12.81 -17.31
C HIS A 77 14.97 11.51 -17.40
N GLU A 78 16.18 11.48 -16.83
CA GLU A 78 16.98 10.25 -16.81
C GLU A 78 16.32 9.18 -15.94
N PHE A 79 15.81 9.54 -14.76
CA PHE A 79 15.05 8.64 -13.90
C PHE A 79 13.86 8.03 -14.65
N ILE A 80 13.04 8.86 -15.30
CA ILE A 80 11.86 8.40 -16.03
C ILE A 80 12.24 7.47 -17.20
N ARG A 81 13.29 7.81 -17.97
CA ARG A 81 13.73 6.98 -19.09
C ARG A 81 14.20 5.61 -18.63
N ARG A 82 14.94 5.55 -17.52
CA ARG A 82 15.37 4.30 -16.90
C ARG A 82 14.16 3.48 -16.42
N TYR A 83 13.18 4.11 -15.77
CA TYR A 83 11.98 3.43 -15.30
C TYR A 83 11.18 2.81 -16.45
N ILE A 84 10.95 3.58 -17.51
CA ILE A 84 10.24 3.09 -18.71
C ILE A 84 11.03 1.95 -19.37
N SER A 85 12.36 2.04 -19.41
CA SER A 85 13.23 0.98 -19.92
C SER A 85 13.10 -0.30 -19.08
N ASP A 86 13.10 -0.17 -17.75
CA ASP A 86 12.98 -1.29 -16.82
C ASP A 86 11.61 -1.97 -16.97
N VAL A 87 10.53 -1.21 -17.01
CA VAL A 87 9.18 -1.74 -17.25
C VAL A 87 9.11 -2.53 -18.56
N LYS A 88 9.72 -2.01 -19.65
CA LYS A 88 9.76 -2.71 -20.95
C LYS A 88 10.56 -4.00 -20.86
N ALA A 89 11.75 -3.97 -20.25
CA ALA A 89 12.61 -5.13 -20.07
C ALA A 89 11.94 -6.21 -19.22
N MET A 90 11.36 -5.83 -18.07
CA MET A 90 10.64 -6.73 -17.17
C MET A 90 9.41 -7.34 -17.85
N THR A 91 8.63 -6.53 -18.57
CA THR A 91 7.44 -7.02 -19.29
C THR A 91 7.82 -8.01 -20.38
N ALA A 92 8.89 -7.72 -21.13
CA ALA A 92 9.42 -8.63 -22.14
C ALA A 92 9.90 -9.93 -21.49
N PHE A 93 10.65 -9.85 -20.39
CA PHE A 93 11.11 -11.02 -19.64
C PHE A 93 9.94 -11.88 -19.14
N MET A 94 8.91 -11.28 -18.56
CA MET A 94 7.74 -12.01 -18.07
C MET A 94 6.95 -12.70 -19.19
N LYS A 95 6.96 -12.15 -20.41
CA LYS A 95 6.25 -12.74 -21.56
C LYS A 95 7.10 -13.73 -22.36
N ASP A 96 8.42 -13.65 -22.22
CA ASP A 96 9.34 -14.51 -22.96
C ASP A 96 9.15 -15.98 -22.61
N TYR A 97 9.17 -16.82 -23.64
CA TYR A 97 9.18 -18.26 -23.47
C TYR A 97 10.63 -18.72 -23.28
N SER A 98 10.95 -19.07 -22.04
CA SER A 98 12.30 -19.49 -21.67
C SER A 98 12.24 -20.95 -21.19
N GLN A 99 13.07 -21.82 -21.77
CA GLN A 99 13.20 -23.19 -21.26
C GLN A 99 13.64 -23.15 -19.79
N GLY A 100 13.10 -24.07 -18.98
CA GLY A 100 13.41 -24.10 -17.56
C GLY A 100 12.51 -23.20 -16.70
N TYR A 101 11.44 -22.59 -17.25
CA TYR A 101 10.43 -21.88 -16.45
C TYR A 101 9.04 -22.47 -16.61
N PHE A 102 8.21 -22.28 -15.58
CA PHE A 102 6.77 -22.41 -15.63
C PHE A 102 6.10 -21.17 -15.04
N TYR A 103 4.80 -21.05 -15.26
CA TYR A 103 4.00 -19.94 -14.77
C TYR A 103 2.93 -20.45 -13.81
N GLN A 104 2.58 -19.66 -12.80
CA GLN A 104 1.40 -19.89 -11.98
C GLN A 104 0.53 -18.64 -11.93
N ALA A 105 -0.77 -18.84 -11.89
CA ALA A 105 -1.74 -17.77 -11.65
C ALA A 105 -2.39 -17.98 -10.28
N LYS A 106 -2.53 -16.89 -9.53
CA LYS A 106 -3.18 -16.86 -8.22
C LYS A 106 -4.14 -15.68 -8.11
N ILE A 107 -5.11 -15.80 -7.21
CA ILE A 107 -5.89 -14.67 -6.70
C ILE A 107 -5.27 -14.31 -5.34
N GLU A 108 -4.82 -13.07 -5.22
CA GLU A 108 -4.39 -12.51 -3.95
C GLU A 108 -5.46 -11.61 -3.37
N TYR A 109 -5.52 -11.60 -2.05
CA TYR A 109 -6.42 -10.79 -1.25
C TYR A 109 -5.59 -9.85 -0.40
N GLU A 110 -5.86 -8.55 -0.46
CA GLU A 110 -5.07 -7.51 0.22
C GLU A 110 -4.95 -7.74 1.75
N SER A 111 -5.90 -8.44 2.36
CA SER A 111 -5.95 -8.71 3.80
C SER A 111 -5.69 -10.17 4.20
N ASN A 112 -5.34 -11.06 3.25
CA ASN A 112 -5.12 -12.48 3.53
C ASN A 112 -3.75 -12.94 3.01
N SER A 113 -3.02 -13.69 3.83
CA SER A 113 -1.78 -14.34 3.40
C SER A 113 -2.03 -15.51 2.46
N ASP A 114 -3.24 -16.08 2.49
CA ASP A 114 -3.61 -17.21 1.65
C ASP A 114 -4.10 -16.72 0.28
N SER A 115 -3.52 -17.27 -0.77
CA SER A 115 -3.87 -16.98 -2.17
C SER A 115 -4.52 -18.19 -2.81
N ASP A 116 -5.55 -17.98 -3.63
CA ASP A 116 -6.18 -19.07 -4.35
C ASP A 116 -5.43 -19.38 -5.64
N LEU A 117 -4.97 -20.62 -5.78
CA LEU A 117 -4.27 -21.07 -6.98
C LEU A 117 -5.27 -21.31 -8.13
N LEU A 118 -5.09 -20.59 -9.23
CA LEU A 118 -5.85 -20.82 -10.47
C LEU A 118 -5.25 -21.94 -11.33
N GLY A 119 -3.93 -22.13 -11.27
CA GLY A 119 -3.26 -23.25 -11.94
C GLY A 119 -1.81 -22.98 -12.33
N TYR A 120 -1.23 -23.98 -12.99
CA TYR A 120 0.14 -23.97 -13.52
C TYR A 120 0.14 -24.07 -15.04
N PHE A 121 1.03 -23.32 -15.68
CA PHE A 121 1.03 -23.12 -17.12
C PHE A 121 2.45 -23.15 -17.67
N LYS A 122 2.60 -23.63 -18.92
CA LYS A 122 3.90 -23.68 -19.61
C LYS A 122 4.29 -22.34 -20.24
N SER A 123 3.35 -21.41 -20.40
CA SER A 123 3.58 -20.12 -21.05
C SER A 123 2.81 -19.02 -20.36
N PHE A 124 3.32 -17.78 -20.48
CA PHE A 124 2.63 -16.59 -20.00
C PHE A 124 1.24 -16.46 -20.64
N GLN A 125 1.13 -16.68 -21.95
CA GLN A 125 -0.14 -16.54 -22.67
C GLN A 125 -1.22 -17.48 -22.12
N SER A 126 -0.90 -18.78 -21.94
CA SER A 126 -1.86 -19.75 -21.40
C SER A 126 -2.26 -19.41 -19.96
N CYS A 127 -1.33 -18.87 -19.16
CA CYS A 127 -1.59 -18.39 -17.81
C CYS A 127 -2.54 -17.18 -17.82
N PHE A 128 -2.27 -16.20 -18.68
CA PHE A 128 -3.07 -15.00 -18.83
C PHE A 128 -4.48 -15.30 -19.39
N ASP A 129 -4.62 -16.26 -20.30
CA ASP A 129 -5.91 -16.71 -20.82
C ASP A 129 -6.78 -17.32 -19.71
N ALA A 130 -6.17 -18.06 -18.77
CA ALA A 130 -6.88 -18.61 -17.62
C ALA A 130 -7.34 -17.52 -16.65
N VAL A 131 -6.48 -16.53 -16.36
CA VAL A 131 -6.84 -15.34 -15.58
C VAL A 131 -8.00 -14.57 -16.25
N GLN A 132 -7.92 -14.35 -17.56
CA GLN A 132 -8.98 -13.68 -18.31
C GLN A 132 -10.29 -14.46 -18.27
N LYS A 133 -10.24 -15.79 -18.39
CA LYS A 133 -11.43 -16.63 -18.27
C LYS A 133 -12.06 -16.49 -16.87
N TYR A 134 -11.25 -16.56 -15.82
CA TYR A 134 -11.72 -16.42 -14.45
C TYR A 134 -12.39 -15.06 -14.20
N SER A 135 -11.75 -13.97 -14.64
CA SER A 135 -12.28 -12.59 -14.55
C SER A 135 -13.65 -12.42 -15.22
N LYS A 136 -13.94 -13.16 -16.31
CA LYS A 136 -15.24 -13.13 -16.98
C LYS A 136 -16.31 -13.96 -16.28
N GLU A 137 -15.90 -15.05 -15.64
CA GLU A 137 -16.81 -16.04 -15.03
C GLU A 137 -17.13 -15.71 -13.57
N ASN A 138 -16.33 -14.87 -12.91
CA ASN A 138 -16.44 -14.59 -11.47
C ASN A 138 -16.46 -13.08 -11.21
N GLN A 139 -17.26 -12.66 -10.23
CA GLN A 139 -17.20 -11.31 -9.70
C GLN A 139 -16.12 -11.24 -8.64
N MET A 140 -15.10 -10.44 -8.89
CA MET A 140 -14.02 -10.22 -7.94
C MET A 140 -14.33 -9.06 -7.00
N GLY A 141 -13.95 -9.21 -5.74
CA GLY A 141 -13.97 -8.14 -4.76
C GLY A 141 -13.00 -7.02 -5.10
N ASP A 142 -13.25 -5.84 -4.54
CA ASP A 142 -12.38 -4.66 -4.73
C ASP A 142 -10.95 -4.85 -4.19
N ASN A 143 -10.76 -5.76 -3.23
CA ASN A 143 -9.46 -6.03 -2.58
C ASN A 143 -8.78 -7.27 -3.16
N GLU A 144 -9.29 -7.77 -4.29
CA GLU A 144 -8.78 -8.94 -4.98
C GLU A 144 -7.96 -8.50 -6.18
N ARG A 145 -6.89 -9.24 -6.45
CA ARG A 145 -6.04 -9.02 -7.62
C ARG A 145 -5.49 -10.33 -8.13
N PHE A 146 -5.20 -10.39 -9.42
CA PHE A 146 -4.51 -11.55 -9.97
C PHE A 146 -3.01 -11.38 -9.83
N ARG A 147 -2.32 -12.44 -9.46
CA ARG A 147 -0.86 -12.55 -9.52
C ARG A 147 -0.48 -13.60 -10.54
N ILE A 148 0.36 -13.22 -11.50
CA ILE A 148 1.03 -14.15 -12.41
C ILE A 148 2.50 -14.20 -12.02
N GLU A 149 3.00 -15.39 -11.69
CA GLU A 149 4.40 -15.61 -11.36
C GLU A 149 5.08 -16.41 -12.48
N LYS A 150 6.34 -16.08 -12.78
CA LYS A 150 7.27 -16.81 -13.63
C LYS A 150 8.34 -17.42 -12.73
N ILE A 151 8.42 -18.75 -12.73
CA ILE A 151 9.19 -19.54 -11.76
C ILE A 151 10.15 -20.46 -12.50
N LEU A 152 11.40 -20.52 -12.04
CA LEU A 152 12.42 -21.42 -12.58
C LEU A 152 12.17 -22.86 -12.07
N PHE A 153 12.23 -23.87 -12.94
CA PHE A 153 12.12 -25.29 -12.62
C PHE A 153 13.27 -25.79 -11.73
N ASP A 154 14.46 -25.20 -11.89
CA ASP A 154 15.71 -25.58 -11.22
C ASP A 154 15.91 -24.87 -9.88
N ASP A 155 14.83 -24.45 -9.23
CA ASP A 155 14.86 -23.90 -7.88
C ASP A 155 15.10 -25.02 -6.83
N ALA A 156 16.15 -25.81 -7.05
CA ALA A 156 16.86 -26.48 -5.97
C ALA A 156 17.74 -25.43 -5.25
N TYR A 157 17.15 -24.36 -4.71
CA TYR A 157 17.90 -23.30 -4.03
C TYR A 157 17.62 -23.24 -2.53
N TYR A 158 18.60 -23.77 -1.79
CA TYR A 158 19.25 -23.17 -0.63
C TYR A 158 18.35 -22.48 0.41
N CYS A 159 18.09 -23.21 1.50
CA CYS A 159 17.80 -22.69 2.84
C CYS A 159 19.01 -21.91 3.40
N GLY A 160 19.39 -20.78 2.77
CA GLY A 160 20.29 -19.78 3.34
C GLY A 160 19.48 -18.58 3.83
N ASP A 161 19.94 -17.95 4.92
CA ASP A 161 19.19 -17.05 5.82
C ASP A 161 18.59 -15.75 5.24
N ASN A 162 18.39 -15.60 3.92
CA ASN A 162 17.74 -14.44 3.29
C ASN A 162 16.42 -14.83 2.61
N TYR A 163 15.35 -14.78 3.40
CA TYR A 163 13.95 -15.15 3.11
C TYR A 163 13.20 -14.28 2.07
N LEU A 164 13.82 -13.86 0.97
CA LEU A 164 13.08 -13.25 -0.16
C LEU A 164 12.93 -14.30 -1.27
N SER A 165 11.84 -15.07 -1.21
CA SER A 165 11.47 -16.12 -2.17
C SER A 165 11.38 -15.55 -3.60
N GLY A 166 12.38 -15.84 -4.42
CA GLY A 166 12.67 -15.17 -5.69
C GLY A 166 11.89 -15.65 -6.92
N SER A 167 10.55 -15.63 -6.90
CA SER A 167 9.78 -15.70 -8.15
C SER A 167 9.58 -14.30 -8.74
N SER A 168 9.70 -14.18 -10.06
CA SER A 168 9.32 -12.94 -10.77
C SER A 168 7.80 -12.92 -10.94
N TYR A 169 7.15 -11.77 -10.76
CA TYR A 169 5.69 -11.72 -10.80
C TYR A 169 5.12 -10.40 -11.32
N CYS A 170 3.85 -10.46 -11.72
CA CYS A 170 3.04 -9.33 -12.14
C CYS A 170 1.72 -9.35 -11.37
N PHE A 171 1.22 -8.17 -11.01
CA PHE A 171 -0.12 -7.97 -10.50
C PHE A 171 -1.04 -7.43 -11.58
N TYR A 172 -2.25 -7.96 -11.66
CA TYR A 172 -3.30 -7.46 -12.54
C TYR A 172 -4.55 -7.13 -11.74
N SER A 173 -5.21 -6.03 -12.11
CA SER A 173 -6.53 -5.69 -11.58
C SER A 173 -7.60 -6.63 -12.13
N ASN A 174 -8.81 -6.53 -11.58
CA ASN A 174 -9.98 -7.28 -12.03
C ASN A 174 -10.32 -7.02 -13.51
N ASN A 175 -9.96 -5.83 -14.01
CA ASN A 175 -10.09 -5.44 -15.42
C ASN A 175 -8.87 -5.82 -16.28
N LEU A 176 -7.98 -6.68 -15.76
CA LEU A 176 -6.79 -7.18 -16.44
C LEU A 176 -5.76 -6.10 -16.81
N GLN A 177 -5.78 -4.96 -16.12
CA GLN A 177 -4.74 -3.96 -16.26
C GLN A 177 -3.53 -4.40 -15.45
N LEU A 178 -2.33 -4.34 -16.04
CA LEU A 178 -1.08 -4.59 -15.32
C LEU A 178 -0.90 -3.48 -14.28
N MET A 179 -0.90 -3.82 -13.00
CA MET A 179 -0.81 -2.88 -11.88
C MET A 179 0.65 -2.66 -11.48
N ASP A 180 1.39 -3.75 -11.28
CA ASP A 180 2.81 -3.73 -10.94
C ASP A 180 3.53 -4.97 -11.49
N ILE A 181 4.85 -4.86 -11.62
CA ILE A 181 5.73 -5.90 -12.16
C ILE A 181 7.05 -5.91 -11.41
N TYR A 182 7.49 -7.09 -10.99
CA TYR A 182 8.74 -7.31 -10.27
C TYR A 182 9.46 -8.51 -10.86
N VAL A 183 10.74 -8.33 -11.19
CA VAL A 183 11.58 -9.39 -11.75
C VAL A 183 12.85 -9.48 -10.93
N TYR A 184 13.05 -10.64 -10.29
CA TYR A 184 14.19 -10.93 -9.42
C TYR A 184 15.21 -11.85 -10.11
N ASP A 185 15.23 -11.83 -11.44
CA ASP A 185 16.07 -12.68 -12.27
C ASP A 185 17.24 -11.91 -12.87
N ASN A 186 18.46 -12.41 -12.68
CA ASN A 186 19.68 -11.78 -13.18
C ASN A 186 19.76 -11.69 -14.70
N ASN A 187 18.95 -12.46 -15.44
CA ASN A 187 18.85 -12.36 -16.90
C ASN A 187 18.03 -11.15 -17.35
N CYS A 188 17.22 -10.57 -16.46
CA CYS A 188 16.49 -9.33 -16.73
C CYS A 188 17.32 -8.13 -16.26
N LYS A 189 18.10 -7.57 -17.18
CA LYS A 189 18.91 -6.37 -16.90
C LYS A 189 18.01 -5.14 -16.78
N THR A 190 17.96 -4.58 -15.58
CA THR A 190 17.26 -3.34 -15.25
C THR A 190 18.24 -2.33 -14.64
N TYR A 191 17.89 -1.06 -14.67
CA TYR A 191 18.59 0.00 -13.95
C TYR A 191 18.24 0.00 -12.46
N GLY A 192 17.17 -0.68 -12.06
CA GLY A 192 16.74 -0.76 -10.67
C GLY A 192 16.18 0.56 -10.15
N VAL A 193 15.59 1.38 -11.03
CA VAL A 193 14.99 2.65 -10.59
C VAL A 193 13.58 2.45 -10.08
N GLY A 194 13.29 3.01 -8.91
CA GLY A 194 12.00 2.92 -8.25
C GLY A 194 11.84 4.02 -7.21
N ILE A 195 10.66 4.07 -6.58
CA ILE A 195 10.39 5.04 -5.51
C ILE A 195 11.08 4.68 -4.20
N ASP A 196 11.64 3.47 -4.06
CA ASP A 196 12.19 2.97 -2.80
C ASP A 196 13.28 3.89 -2.24
N GLY A 197 14.08 4.52 -3.10
CA GLY A 197 15.11 5.48 -2.71
C GLY A 197 14.61 6.90 -2.46
N MET A 198 13.34 7.20 -2.71
CA MET A 198 12.79 8.56 -2.61
C MET A 198 12.27 8.86 -1.20
N TYR A 199 12.75 9.94 -0.62
CA TYR A 199 12.29 10.47 0.65
C TYR A 199 11.54 11.80 0.45
N ILE A 200 10.22 11.73 0.27
CA ILE A 200 9.41 12.90 -0.09
C ILE A 200 8.44 13.31 1.00
N GLY A 201 8.18 14.61 1.11
CA GLY A 201 7.12 15.20 1.93
C GLY A 201 6.07 15.88 1.05
N ILE A 202 4.78 15.62 1.27
CA ILE A 202 3.66 16.31 0.61
C ILE A 202 2.73 16.86 1.70
N PRO A 203 2.33 18.14 1.66
CA PRO A 203 1.40 18.71 2.64
C PRO A 203 0.07 17.95 2.70
N MET A 204 -0.43 17.72 3.92
CA MET A 204 -1.71 17.03 4.16
C MET A 204 -2.68 17.90 5.00
N PRO A 205 -4.00 17.70 4.86
CA PRO A 205 -5.01 18.49 5.60
C PRO A 205 -5.15 18.10 7.09
N PHE A 206 -4.59 16.96 7.49
CA PHE A 206 -4.85 16.36 8.79
C PHE A 206 -4.16 17.11 9.93
N LYS A 207 -4.87 17.27 11.05
CA LYS A 207 -4.37 17.87 12.27
C LYS A 207 -4.31 16.85 13.38
N ARG A 208 -3.39 17.08 14.33
CA ARG A 208 -3.30 16.25 15.55
C ARG A 208 -4.69 16.12 16.20
N GLY A 209 -5.10 14.89 16.45
CA GLY A 209 -6.41 14.57 17.01
C GLY A 209 -7.47 14.21 15.97
N ASP A 210 -7.26 14.41 14.67
CA ASP A 210 -8.22 13.96 13.65
C ASP A 210 -8.29 12.43 13.60
N ILE A 211 -9.48 11.88 13.33
CA ILE A 211 -9.66 10.43 13.14
C ILE A 211 -9.51 10.16 11.64
N VAL A 212 -8.53 9.34 11.30
CA VAL A 212 -8.17 9.02 9.92
C VAL A 212 -8.15 7.52 9.69
N THR A 213 -8.28 7.11 8.43
CA THR A 213 -8.11 5.73 7.98
C THR A 213 -6.88 5.62 7.08
N LEU A 214 -6.05 4.61 7.33
CA LEU A 214 -4.97 4.21 6.43
C LEU A 214 -5.44 2.94 5.68
N GLY A 215 -5.75 3.09 4.39
CA GLY A 215 -6.42 2.04 3.62
C GLY A 215 -7.82 1.73 4.17
N ARG A 216 -8.35 0.53 3.87
CA ARG A 216 -9.75 0.17 4.15
C ARG A 216 -10.03 -0.33 5.58
N ASN A 217 -9.00 -0.67 6.36
CA ASN A 217 -9.19 -1.52 7.56
C ASN A 217 -8.61 -0.94 8.86
N HIS A 218 -7.97 0.23 8.85
CA HIS A 218 -7.27 0.73 10.03
C HIS A 218 -7.61 2.19 10.32
N SER A 219 -8.53 2.40 11.27
CA SER A 219 -8.81 3.73 11.83
C SER A 219 -7.85 4.06 12.97
N SER A 220 -7.46 5.33 13.08
CA SER A 220 -6.59 5.82 14.14
C SER A 220 -6.75 7.31 14.38
N VAL A 221 -6.30 7.79 15.54
CA VAL A 221 -6.18 9.23 15.80
C VAL A 221 -4.81 9.72 15.33
N TYR A 222 -4.82 10.63 14.36
CA TYR A 222 -3.65 11.23 13.72
C TYR A 222 -2.80 12.03 14.72
N LEU A 223 -1.49 11.78 14.72
CA LEU A 223 -0.51 12.56 15.50
C LEU A 223 0.40 13.43 14.63
N GLY A 224 0.71 12.97 13.42
CA GLY A 224 1.62 13.64 12.49
C GLY A 224 2.20 12.65 11.48
N TYR A 225 3.13 13.12 10.65
CA TYR A 225 3.90 12.31 9.71
C TYR A 225 5.26 12.95 9.49
N HIS A 226 6.17 12.25 8.84
CA HIS A 226 7.48 12.78 8.47
C HIS A 226 7.96 12.13 7.17
N PRO A 227 8.59 12.88 6.26
CA PRO A 227 8.86 14.32 6.30
C PRO A 227 7.63 15.12 5.86
N GLU A 228 7.43 16.32 6.41
CA GLU A 228 6.29 17.18 6.03
C GLU A 228 6.66 18.09 4.86
N LYS A 229 7.93 18.49 4.79
CA LYS A 229 8.47 19.44 3.83
C LYS A 229 9.92 19.12 3.45
N PRO A 230 10.45 19.66 2.34
CA PRO A 230 11.82 19.38 1.90
C PRO A 230 12.90 19.68 2.93
N GLU A 231 12.69 20.66 3.81
CA GLU A 231 13.64 21.01 4.88
C GLU A 231 13.79 19.91 5.93
N ASP A 232 12.85 18.96 5.99
CA ASP A 232 12.90 17.82 6.91
C ASP A 232 13.72 16.65 6.34
N TYR A 233 14.17 16.73 5.08
CA TYR A 233 14.92 15.65 4.43
C TYR A 233 16.26 15.44 5.14
N LYS A 234 16.56 14.19 5.48
CA LYS A 234 17.79 13.79 6.18
C LYS A 234 18.54 12.79 5.32
N GLN A 235 19.87 12.91 5.28
CA GLN A 235 20.74 11.97 4.59
C GLN A 235 20.51 10.54 5.09
N GLY A 236 20.62 9.57 4.18
CA GLY A 236 20.44 8.15 4.52
C GLY A 236 18.98 7.76 4.75
N ARG A 237 18.00 8.55 4.29
CA ARG A 237 16.58 8.22 4.37
C ARG A 237 16.02 7.87 3.00
N SER A 238 15.02 7.01 3.01
CA SER A 238 14.39 6.47 1.81
C SER A 238 12.87 6.38 1.98
N PHE A 239 12.16 5.74 1.04
CA PHE A 239 10.70 5.59 1.11
C PHE A 239 10.24 4.93 2.41
N GLY A 240 11.01 3.96 2.93
CA GLY A 240 10.72 3.28 4.18
C GLY A 240 10.71 4.19 5.42
N ASP A 241 11.23 5.42 5.30
CA ASP A 241 11.25 6.43 6.34
C ASP A 241 10.15 7.50 6.20
N ILE A 242 9.29 7.40 5.18
CA ILE A 242 8.09 8.25 5.04
C ILE A 242 7.02 7.68 5.97
N LEU A 243 6.98 8.19 7.20
CA LEU A 243 6.26 7.56 8.29
C LEU A 243 5.05 8.39 8.73
N TYR A 244 3.90 7.74 8.82
CA TYR A 244 2.71 8.23 9.51
C TYR A 244 2.70 7.79 10.98
N TYR A 245 2.30 8.68 11.88
CA TYR A 245 2.15 8.42 13.31
C TYR A 245 0.68 8.57 13.75
N GLY A 246 0.12 7.50 14.31
CA GLY A 246 -1.26 7.45 14.81
C GLY A 246 -1.39 6.73 16.14
N ILE A 247 -2.55 6.86 16.80
CA ILE A 247 -2.93 6.04 17.95
C ILE A 247 -4.09 5.12 17.55
N TYR A 248 -3.91 3.83 17.77
CA TYR A 248 -4.83 2.76 17.36
C TYR A 248 -5.60 2.22 18.57
N PRO A 249 -6.88 1.84 18.38
CA PRO A 249 -7.66 1.23 19.43
C PRO A 249 -7.26 -0.24 19.58
N PHE A 250 -7.15 -0.73 20.81
CA PHE A 250 -6.96 -2.16 21.12
C PHE A 250 -8.13 -2.67 21.96
N ALA A 251 -8.18 -3.96 22.30
CA ALA A 251 -9.20 -4.47 23.22
C ALA A 251 -9.18 -3.70 24.55
N THR A 252 -7.99 -3.57 25.15
CA THR A 252 -7.75 -2.74 26.34
C THR A 252 -6.86 -1.55 25.99
N GLY A 253 -7.37 -0.33 26.22
CA GLY A 253 -6.66 0.91 25.95
C GLY A 253 -6.36 1.14 24.47
N PHE A 254 -5.14 1.60 24.20
CA PHE A 254 -4.65 2.06 22.91
C PHE A 254 -3.20 1.64 22.68
N ARG A 255 -2.80 1.60 21.42
CA ARG A 255 -1.39 1.43 21.01
C ARG A 255 -0.97 2.65 20.21
N SER A 256 0.13 3.29 20.60
CA SER A 256 0.78 4.26 19.71
C SER A 256 1.40 3.50 18.53
N GLY A 257 1.17 3.99 17.33
CA GLY A 257 1.82 3.54 16.12
C GLY A 257 3.30 3.85 16.21
N TRP A 258 4.12 2.80 16.08
CA TRP A 258 5.41 2.95 15.43
C TRP A 258 5.15 3.56 14.05
N GLY A 259 6.02 4.44 13.59
CA GLY A 259 5.82 5.10 12.29
C GLY A 259 5.51 4.06 11.21
N ILE A 260 4.39 4.24 10.51
CA ILE A 260 3.94 3.32 9.46
C ILE A 260 4.33 3.91 8.11
N PRO A 261 5.14 3.21 7.29
CA PRO A 261 5.38 3.59 5.92
C PRO A 261 4.06 3.74 5.15
N PHE A 262 3.89 4.82 4.41
CA PHE A 262 2.65 5.07 3.67
C PHE A 262 2.90 5.82 2.37
N SER A 263 1.95 5.68 1.44
CA SER A 263 2.01 6.29 0.11
C SER A 263 0.94 7.37 -0.08
N TYR A 264 0.77 8.24 0.94
CA TYR A 264 -0.20 9.34 0.93
C TYR A 264 -1.65 8.88 0.67
N GLU A 265 -2.05 7.80 1.34
CA GLU A 265 -3.36 7.15 1.23
C GLU A 265 -4.28 7.38 2.44
N LEU A 266 -3.89 8.28 3.37
CA LEU A 266 -4.69 8.63 4.54
C LEU A 266 -5.96 9.37 4.15
N GLU A 267 -7.11 9.01 4.71
CA GLU A 267 -8.39 9.71 4.53
C GLU A 267 -9.05 10.03 5.87
N TYR A 268 -9.95 11.02 5.92
CA TYR A 268 -10.79 11.25 7.08
C TYR A 268 -11.71 10.04 7.31
N ALA A 269 -11.74 9.53 8.54
CA ALA A 269 -12.57 8.40 8.88
C ALA A 269 -14.06 8.78 8.85
N ASN A 270 -14.90 7.94 8.26
CA ASN A 270 -16.34 8.07 8.40
C ASN A 270 -16.76 7.58 9.80
N LEU A 271 -17.08 8.53 10.69
CA LEU A 271 -17.43 8.23 12.08
C LEU A 271 -18.64 7.30 12.23
N SER A 272 -19.54 7.24 11.25
CA SER A 272 -20.70 6.33 11.29
C SER A 272 -20.35 4.87 11.02
N LEU A 273 -19.14 4.60 10.50
CA LEU A 273 -18.65 3.26 10.22
C LEU A 273 -17.78 2.70 11.36
N LEU A 274 -17.41 3.53 12.33
CA LEU A 274 -16.64 3.08 13.49
C LEU A 274 -17.47 2.12 14.33
N HIS A 275 -16.87 0.99 14.69
CA HIS A 275 -17.53 -0.06 15.45
C HIS A 275 -16.56 -0.75 16.42
N GLY A 276 -17.11 -1.46 17.40
CA GLY A 276 -16.32 -2.17 18.41
C GLY A 276 -15.30 -1.25 19.11
N ASN A 277 -14.04 -1.68 19.11
CA ASN A 277 -12.94 -0.94 19.74
C ASN A 277 -12.69 0.43 19.09
N GLU A 278 -13.02 0.62 17.81
CA GLU A 278 -12.79 1.89 17.11
C GLU A 278 -13.59 3.05 17.68
N LEU A 279 -14.72 2.77 18.35
CA LEU A 279 -15.51 3.81 19.04
C LEU A 279 -14.70 4.54 20.13
N LYS A 280 -13.62 3.94 20.62
CA LYS A 280 -12.68 4.58 21.57
C LYS A 280 -11.86 5.72 20.94
N LEU A 281 -11.76 5.77 19.61
CA LEU A 281 -11.06 6.85 18.91
C LEU A 281 -11.78 8.19 19.05
N ILE A 282 -13.11 8.18 19.24
CA ILE A 282 -13.92 9.39 19.42
C ILE A 282 -13.50 10.15 20.69
N PRO A 283 -13.56 9.57 21.91
CA PRO A 283 -13.11 10.29 23.10
C PRO A 283 -11.60 10.61 23.06
N LEU A 284 -10.77 9.78 22.43
CA LEU A 284 -9.34 10.08 22.27
C LEU A 284 -9.11 11.32 21.38
N SER A 285 -9.83 11.42 20.26
CA SER A 285 -9.80 12.58 19.37
C SER A 285 -10.16 13.86 20.12
N LYS A 286 -11.28 13.83 20.87
CA LYS A 286 -11.73 14.95 21.69
C LYS A 286 -10.70 15.37 22.73
N TYR A 287 -10.11 14.41 23.44
CA TYR A 287 -9.09 14.67 24.44
C TYR A 287 -7.84 15.33 23.81
N LEU A 288 -7.36 14.79 22.68
CA LEU A 288 -6.20 15.35 21.99
C LEU A 288 -6.45 16.73 21.37
N LYS A 289 -7.72 17.06 21.09
CA LYS A 289 -8.17 18.39 20.67
C LYS A 289 -8.42 19.35 21.83
N GLY A 290 -8.33 18.89 23.08
CA GLY A 290 -8.63 19.69 24.27
C GLY A 290 -10.12 19.94 24.49
N GLU A 291 -10.99 19.14 23.89
CA GLU A 291 -12.45 19.28 23.99
C GLU A 291 -13.04 18.62 25.25
N ILE A 292 -12.31 17.68 25.86
CA ILE A 292 -12.67 17.00 27.11
C ILE A 292 -11.46 16.86 28.02
N GLU A 293 -11.71 16.81 29.33
CA GLU A 293 -10.69 16.58 30.35
C GLU A 293 -10.31 15.10 30.47
N VAL A 294 -9.17 14.83 31.09
CA VAL A 294 -8.60 13.48 31.23
C VAL A 294 -9.55 12.49 31.94
N ASP A 295 -10.30 12.96 32.95
CA ASP A 295 -11.24 12.10 33.70
C ASP A 295 -12.45 11.71 32.84
N GLU A 296 -12.98 12.64 32.03
CA GLU A 296 -14.07 12.35 31.10
C GLU A 296 -13.61 11.41 29.99
N PHE A 297 -12.38 11.58 29.52
CA PHE A 297 -11.75 10.66 28.58
C PHE A 297 -11.70 9.23 29.14
N TYR A 298 -11.12 9.03 30.33
CA TYR A 298 -11.02 7.70 30.95
C TYR A 298 -12.39 7.07 31.19
N LYS A 299 -13.34 7.84 31.72
CA LYS A 299 -14.72 7.38 31.94
C LYS A 299 -15.35 6.91 30.63
N THR A 300 -15.24 7.70 29.56
CA THR A 300 -15.85 7.38 28.27
C THR A 300 -15.21 6.16 27.63
N VAL A 301 -13.89 6.04 27.68
CA VAL A 301 -13.15 4.88 27.17
C VAL A 301 -13.56 3.61 27.91
N ARG A 302 -13.54 3.62 29.25
CA ARG A 302 -13.90 2.43 30.05
C ARG A 302 -15.34 2.00 29.81
N TYR A 303 -16.25 2.95 29.62
CA TYR A 303 -17.64 2.64 29.26
C TYR A 303 -17.74 1.86 27.93
N GLN A 304 -16.95 2.24 26.92
CA GLN A 304 -16.93 1.49 25.66
C GLN A 304 -16.33 0.09 25.84
N GLU A 305 -15.27 -0.05 26.62
CA GLU A 305 -14.65 -1.36 26.90
C GLU A 305 -15.63 -2.32 27.59
N ILE A 306 -16.37 -1.86 28.60
CA ILE A 306 -17.38 -2.67 29.27
C ILE A 306 -18.46 -3.13 28.29
N LYS A 307 -18.93 -2.24 27.40
CA LYS A 307 -19.90 -2.64 26.37
C LYS A 307 -19.37 -3.70 25.42
N THR A 308 -18.10 -3.60 25.04
CA THR A 308 -17.45 -4.60 24.19
C THR A 308 -17.28 -5.92 24.94
N GLU A 309 -16.86 -5.89 26.21
CA GLU A 309 -16.77 -7.06 27.09
C GLU A 309 -18.14 -7.78 27.20
N GLU A 310 -19.22 -7.03 27.47
CA GLU A 310 -20.59 -7.56 27.57
C GLU A 310 -21.10 -8.16 26.24
N ALA A 311 -20.73 -7.57 25.10
CA ALA A 311 -21.11 -8.08 23.78
C ALA A 311 -20.39 -9.41 23.47
N LEU A 312 -19.08 -9.48 23.75
CA LEU A 312 -18.28 -10.70 23.57
C LEU A 312 -18.74 -11.82 24.49
N GLU A 313 -19.09 -11.52 25.74
CA GLU A 313 -19.62 -12.52 26.67
C GLU A 313 -20.93 -13.12 26.16
N LYS A 314 -21.85 -12.30 25.62
CA LYS A 314 -23.11 -12.78 25.02
C LYS A 314 -22.86 -13.66 23.80
N GLU A 315 -21.95 -13.27 22.92
CA GLU A 315 -21.57 -14.06 21.74
C GLU A 315 -20.96 -15.41 22.13
N TYR A 316 -20.06 -15.41 23.12
CA TYR A 316 -19.45 -16.62 23.66
C TYR A 316 -20.49 -17.56 24.25
N LEU A 317 -21.40 -17.05 25.09
CA LEU A 317 -22.46 -17.84 25.69
C LEU A 317 -23.37 -18.44 24.61
N SER A 318 -23.78 -17.67 23.60
CA SER A 318 -24.58 -18.17 22.48
C SER A 318 -23.88 -19.31 21.75
N THR A 319 -22.60 -19.13 21.38
CA THR A 319 -21.81 -20.13 20.66
C THR A 319 -21.61 -21.40 21.50
N PHE A 320 -21.42 -21.23 22.82
CA PHE A 320 -21.29 -22.34 23.76
C PHE A 320 -22.59 -23.15 23.86
N PHE A 321 -23.75 -22.50 24.00
CA PHE A 321 -25.05 -23.18 24.02
C PHE A 321 -25.35 -23.89 22.70
N ASP A 322 -25.10 -23.26 21.55
CA ASP A 322 -25.26 -23.90 20.23
C ASP A 322 -24.37 -25.16 20.09
N SER A 323 -23.18 -25.12 20.68
CA SER A 323 -22.25 -26.25 20.67
C SER A 323 -22.72 -27.38 21.58
N LEU A 324 -23.29 -27.07 22.74
CA LEU A 324 -23.89 -28.05 23.64
C LEU A 324 -25.10 -28.75 23.01
N GLU A 325 -25.97 -28.00 22.32
CA GLU A 325 -27.12 -28.55 21.60
C GLU A 325 -26.67 -29.54 20.52
N LYS A 326 -25.61 -29.20 19.75
CA LYS A 326 -25.04 -30.08 18.73
C LYS A 326 -24.49 -31.41 19.26
N VAL A 327 -24.05 -31.46 20.53
CA VAL A 327 -23.59 -32.70 21.19
C VAL A 327 -24.68 -33.37 22.03
N GLY A 328 -25.93 -32.90 21.94
CA GLY A 328 -27.09 -33.50 22.60
C GLY A 328 -27.22 -33.17 24.09
N ILE A 329 -26.51 -32.14 24.57
CA ILE A 329 -26.63 -31.65 25.94
C ILE A 329 -27.59 -30.47 25.93
N ASN A 330 -28.84 -30.71 26.37
CA ASN A 330 -29.82 -29.65 26.59
C ASN A 330 -29.69 -29.14 28.03
N LEU A 331 -29.40 -27.85 28.20
CA LEU A 331 -29.34 -27.15 29.50
C LEU A 331 -30.67 -26.48 29.86
#